data_AF-Q8CBT1-F1
#
_entry.id   AF-Q8CBT1-F1
#
_cell.length_a   1.000
_cell.length_b   1.000
_cell.length_c   1.000
_cell.angle_alpha   90.00
_cell.angle_beta   90.00
_cell.angle_gamma   90.00
#
_symmetry.space_group_name_H-M   'P 1'
#
loop_
_entity.id
_entity.type
_entity.pdbx_description
1 polymer ?
#
loop_
_entity_poly.entity_id
_entity_poly.type
_entity_poly.pdbx_seq_one_letter_code
_entity_poly.pdbx_strand_id
1 'polypeptide(L)'
;FDLRSLQPDERLENLLQLVSAEDFEKEKEEARKTNRPAELFALYPPVDEEDAVEIRPVPECPKEHLGNRILVKVLTLKFEIEIEPLFASIALYDVKERKKISENFHCDLNSDQFKGFLRAHTPSIDPSSQARSAVFSVTYPSSDIYLVVKIEKVLQQGEIADCAEPYMIIKESDGGKSKEKVEKLKLQAESFCQRLGKYRMPFAWAPISLASFFNISTLERESTDVEPGVGRNSVGEKRSLSQSRRPSERTLSLEENGVGSNFKATTLATNIFFKQEGDRLSDEDLFKFLADYKRSSSLQRRVKSIPGSLRLEISPAPDVMNCCLTPEMLPVKPFPENRTRPHKEILEFPIREVYVPHTVYR
;
A
#
# COMPACT_ATOMS: atom_id res chain seq x y z
N PHE A 1 35.51 -3.61 51.49
CA PHE A 1 36.89 -3.95 51.09
C PHE A 1 37.75 -3.92 52.34
N ASP A 2 38.07 -5.09 52.88
CA ASP A 2 38.98 -5.24 54.03
C ASP A 2 40.41 -5.34 53.48
N LEU A 3 41.22 -4.31 53.70
CA LEU A 3 42.60 -4.26 53.20
C LEU A 3 43.53 -5.22 53.94
N ARG A 4 43.08 -5.88 55.02
CA ARG A 4 43.89 -6.77 55.86
C ARG A 4 43.92 -8.22 55.40
N SER A 5 43.06 -8.60 54.44
CA SER A 5 42.98 -9.96 53.89
C SER A 5 43.58 -10.08 52.48
N LEU A 6 44.20 -9.01 51.97
CA LEU A 6 44.91 -9.06 50.70
C LEU A 6 46.24 -9.82 50.87
N GLN A 7 46.42 -10.86 50.05
CA GLN A 7 47.71 -11.54 49.92
C GLN A 7 48.75 -10.51 49.44
N PRO A 8 49.95 -10.46 50.05
CA PRO A 8 51.02 -9.61 49.53
C PRO A 8 51.35 -10.03 48.09
N ASP A 9 51.62 -9.05 47.23
CA ASP A 9 52.03 -9.30 45.85
C ASP A 9 53.24 -10.23 45.83
N GLU A 10 53.24 -11.14 44.86
CA GLU A 10 54.32 -12.10 44.68
C GLU A 10 55.63 -11.32 44.50
N ARG A 11 56.64 -11.68 45.30
CA ARG A 11 57.90 -10.96 45.32
C ARG A 11 58.55 -11.08 43.94
N LEU A 12 58.76 -9.95 43.28
CA LEU A 12 59.48 -9.90 42.01
C LEU A 12 60.94 -10.28 42.24
N GLU A 13 61.25 -11.56 42.03
CA GLU A 13 62.61 -12.08 41.98
C GLU A 13 63.38 -11.33 40.87
N ASN A 14 64.65 -11.00 41.12
CA ASN A 14 65.58 -10.40 40.15
C ASN A 14 65.33 -8.92 39.75
N LEU A 15 64.47 -8.18 40.46
CA LEU A 15 64.17 -6.77 40.13
C LEU A 15 65.39 -5.81 40.24
N LEU A 16 66.39 -6.18 41.05
CA LEU A 16 67.65 -5.44 41.22
C LEU A 16 68.83 -6.10 40.49
N GLN A 17 68.57 -7.16 39.70
CA GLN A 17 69.62 -7.83 38.96
C GLN A 17 70.00 -6.96 37.76
N LEU A 18 71.27 -6.59 37.68
CA LEU A 18 71.82 -5.86 36.53
C LEU A 18 71.97 -6.84 35.36
N VAL A 19 70.98 -6.84 34.48
CA VAL A 19 71.00 -7.56 33.22
C VAL A 19 71.43 -6.57 32.12
N SER A 20 72.31 -6.99 31.22
CA SER A 20 72.65 -6.15 30.07
C SER A 20 71.42 -6.00 29.16
N ALA A 21 71.32 -4.88 28.44
CA ALA A 21 70.18 -4.66 27.54
C ALA A 21 70.08 -5.76 26.46
N GLU A 22 71.24 -6.25 25.99
CA GLU A 22 71.33 -7.31 24.98
C GLU A 22 70.83 -8.66 25.52
N ASP A 23 71.22 -9.03 26.74
CA ASP A 23 70.78 -10.28 27.37
C ASP A 23 69.27 -10.27 27.65
N PHE A 24 68.74 -9.13 28.10
CA PHE A 24 67.32 -8.95 28.36
C PHE A 24 66.47 -9.00 27.07
N GLU A 25 66.97 -8.43 25.98
CA GLU A 25 66.31 -8.53 24.67
C GLU A 25 66.31 -9.95 24.14
N LYS A 26 67.44 -10.67 24.28
CA LYS A 26 67.58 -12.06 23.85
C LYS A 26 66.63 -12.99 24.62
N GLU A 27 66.56 -12.84 25.94
CA GLU A 27 65.64 -13.63 26.78
C GLU A 27 64.17 -13.37 26.39
N LYS A 28 63.80 -12.11 26.13
CA LYS A 28 62.45 -11.77 25.64
C LYS A 28 62.18 -12.31 24.24
N GLU A 29 63.18 -12.34 23.36
CA GLU A 29 63.04 -12.92 22.03
C GLU A 29 62.81 -14.43 22.11
N GLU A 30 63.58 -15.13 22.95
CA GLU A 30 63.41 -16.56 23.22
C GLU A 30 62.04 -16.85 23.84
N ALA A 31 61.61 -16.07 24.82
CA ALA A 31 60.28 -16.20 25.43
C ALA A 31 59.12 -15.93 24.45
N ARG A 32 59.31 -15.04 23.46
CA ARG A 32 58.32 -14.84 22.38
C ARG A 32 58.29 -16.01 21.40
N LYS A 33 59.38 -16.77 21.27
CA LYS A 33 59.47 -17.93 20.37
C LYS A 33 58.90 -19.20 21.01
N THR A 34 58.99 -19.38 22.32
CA THR A 34 58.55 -20.62 22.99
C THR A 34 57.04 -20.90 22.89
N ASN A 35 56.21 -19.86 22.79
CA ASN A 35 54.75 -19.98 22.64
C ASN A 35 54.20 -19.51 21.28
N ARG A 36 55.07 -19.38 20.27
CA ARG A 36 54.62 -19.00 18.93
C ARG A 36 54.30 -20.25 18.11
N PRO A 37 53.03 -20.49 17.72
CA PRO A 37 52.72 -21.56 16.79
C PRO A 37 53.47 -21.31 15.47
N ALA A 38 54.18 -22.33 14.98
CA ALA A 38 55.02 -22.23 13.77
C ALA A 38 54.19 -21.88 12.52
N GLU A 39 52.92 -22.26 12.52
CA GLU A 39 51.94 -21.97 11.47
C GLU A 39 50.68 -21.39 12.11
N LEU A 40 50.41 -20.11 11.81
CA LEU A 40 49.27 -19.37 12.37
C LEU A 40 47.91 -20.02 12.03
N PHE A 41 47.87 -20.82 10.96
CA PHE A 41 46.67 -21.44 10.41
C PHE A 41 46.73 -22.97 10.35
N ALA A 42 47.71 -23.64 10.99
CA ALA A 42 47.82 -25.11 10.94
C ALA A 42 46.60 -25.86 11.51
N LEU A 43 45.77 -25.20 12.31
CA LEU A 43 44.54 -25.76 12.86
C LEU A 43 43.34 -25.62 11.90
N TYR A 44 43.50 -24.87 10.80
CA TYR A 44 42.47 -24.79 9.77
C TYR A 44 42.72 -25.89 8.74
N PRO A 45 41.74 -26.76 8.46
CA PRO A 45 41.85 -27.67 7.33
C PRO A 45 42.10 -26.85 6.05
N PRO A 46 42.95 -27.33 5.13
CA PRO A 46 43.13 -26.66 3.84
C PRO A 46 41.76 -26.51 3.18
N VAL A 47 41.38 -25.28 2.86
CA VAL A 47 40.14 -25.01 2.13
C VAL A 47 40.33 -25.62 0.74
N ASP A 48 39.40 -26.49 0.33
CA ASP A 48 39.43 -27.09 -1.00
C ASP A 48 39.42 -25.95 -2.05
N GLU A 49 40.32 -25.99 -3.04
CA GLU A 49 40.43 -24.90 -4.03
C GLU A 49 39.12 -24.74 -4.83
N GLU A 50 38.30 -25.78 -4.88
CA GLU A 50 36.95 -25.75 -5.46
C GLU A 50 35.94 -24.97 -4.61
N ASP A 51 36.14 -24.88 -3.28
CA ASP A 51 35.32 -24.14 -2.31
C ASP A 51 35.89 -22.77 -1.95
N ALA A 52 37.12 -22.45 -2.38
CA ALA A 52 37.83 -21.21 -2.05
C ALA A 52 37.21 -19.96 -2.69
N VAL A 53 36.34 -20.13 -3.69
CA VAL A 53 35.64 -19.02 -4.34
C VAL A 53 34.14 -19.17 -4.08
N GLU A 54 33.64 -18.46 -3.08
CA GLU A 54 32.20 -18.22 -2.95
C GLU A 54 31.77 -17.38 -4.17
N ILE A 55 31.38 -18.04 -5.26
CA ILE A 55 30.82 -17.38 -6.44
C ILE A 55 29.47 -16.82 -6.01
N ARG A 56 29.47 -15.56 -5.56
CA ARG A 56 28.23 -14.85 -5.29
C ARG A 56 27.50 -14.66 -6.62
N PRO A 57 26.22 -15.05 -6.71
CA PRO A 57 25.44 -14.74 -7.90
C PRO A 57 25.46 -13.22 -8.12
N VAL A 58 25.44 -12.81 -9.39
CA VAL A 58 25.32 -11.38 -9.72
C VAL A 58 24.04 -10.88 -9.03
N PRO A 59 24.12 -9.85 -8.18
CA PRO A 59 22.94 -9.34 -7.50
C PRO A 59 21.91 -8.91 -8.54
N GLU A 60 20.64 -9.18 -8.26
CA GLU A 60 19.57 -8.77 -9.15
C GLU A 60 19.62 -7.26 -9.36
N CYS A 61 19.32 -6.84 -10.60
CA CYS A 61 19.12 -5.42 -10.87
C CYS A 61 18.04 -4.90 -9.91
N PRO A 62 18.30 -3.80 -9.19
CA PRO A 62 17.30 -3.23 -8.32
C PRO A 62 16.03 -2.88 -9.10
N LYS A 63 14.87 -3.16 -8.48
CA LYS A 63 13.55 -2.95 -9.07
C LYS A 63 12.66 -2.26 -8.05
N GLU A 64 11.72 -1.46 -8.55
CA GLU A 64 10.65 -0.91 -7.73
C GLU A 64 9.80 -2.05 -7.15
N HIS A 65 9.41 -1.92 -5.89
CA HIS A 65 8.48 -2.84 -5.27
C HIS A 65 7.06 -2.52 -5.72
N LEU A 66 6.47 -3.42 -6.49
CA LEU A 66 5.06 -3.36 -6.87
C LEU A 66 4.30 -4.40 -6.07
N GLY A 67 3.32 -3.94 -5.28
CA GLY A 67 2.41 -4.84 -4.56
C GLY A 67 1.39 -5.50 -5.50
N ASN A 68 0.35 -6.07 -4.92
CA ASN A 68 -0.79 -6.56 -5.68
C ASN A 68 -1.56 -5.37 -6.27
N ARG A 69 -1.45 -5.18 -7.59
CA ARG A 69 -2.06 -4.04 -8.28
C ARG A 69 -3.44 -4.37 -8.83
N ILE A 70 -4.42 -3.53 -8.49
CA ILE A 70 -5.77 -3.60 -9.04
C ILE A 70 -6.11 -2.30 -9.77
N LEU A 71 -6.75 -2.42 -10.93
CA LEU A 71 -7.35 -1.33 -11.65
C LEU A 71 -8.83 -1.23 -11.27
N VAL A 72 -9.21 -0.11 -10.67
CA VAL A 72 -10.59 0.22 -10.30
C VAL A 72 -11.11 1.28 -11.24
N LYS A 73 -12.20 0.99 -11.95
CA LYS A 73 -12.85 1.90 -12.87
C LYS A 73 -14.28 2.20 -12.42
N VAL A 74 -14.57 3.48 -12.25
CA VAL A 74 -15.88 3.97 -11.84
C VAL A 74 -16.75 4.17 -13.08
N LEU A 75 -17.77 3.33 -13.22
CA LEU A 75 -18.63 3.32 -14.41
C LEU A 75 -19.78 4.32 -14.25
N THR A 76 -20.52 4.23 -13.14
CA THR A 76 -21.68 5.08 -12.88
C THR A 76 -21.85 5.33 -11.39
N LEU A 77 -22.28 6.54 -11.04
CA LEU A 77 -22.79 6.91 -9.71
C LEU A 77 -24.09 7.68 -9.92
N LYS A 78 -25.19 7.16 -9.40
CA LYS A 78 -26.52 7.77 -9.52
C LYS A 78 -27.30 7.60 -8.22
N PHE A 79 -28.17 8.55 -7.93
CA PHE A 79 -29.16 8.48 -6.85
C PHE A 79 -30.56 8.52 -7.47
N GLU A 80 -31.61 8.24 -6.69
CA GLU A 80 -33.00 8.26 -7.21
C GLU A 80 -33.42 9.63 -7.76
N ILE A 81 -32.81 10.71 -7.26
CA ILE A 81 -32.95 12.06 -7.81
C ILE A 81 -31.57 12.62 -8.19
N GLU A 82 -31.50 13.31 -9.34
CA GLU A 82 -30.29 13.99 -9.81
C GLU A 82 -30.53 15.50 -9.86
N ILE A 83 -30.27 16.18 -8.73
CA ILE A 83 -30.54 17.63 -8.57
C ILE A 83 -29.28 18.50 -8.51
N GLU A 84 -28.12 17.93 -8.14
CA GLU A 84 -26.91 18.70 -7.90
C GLU A 84 -25.63 17.90 -8.23
N PRO A 85 -24.47 18.55 -8.43
CA PRO A 85 -23.20 17.86 -8.63
C PRO A 85 -22.74 17.08 -7.39
N LEU A 86 -22.19 15.89 -7.63
CA LEU A 86 -21.64 15.02 -6.59
C LEU A 86 -20.15 14.77 -6.83
N PHE A 87 -19.40 14.61 -5.73
CA PHE A 87 -17.95 14.43 -5.73
C PHE A 87 -17.62 13.15 -5.00
N ALA A 88 -17.06 12.18 -5.72
CA ALA A 88 -16.65 10.92 -5.14
C ALA A 88 -15.14 10.90 -4.92
N SER A 89 -14.73 10.45 -3.74
CA SER A 89 -13.35 10.12 -3.40
C SER A 89 -13.28 8.67 -2.95
N ILE A 90 -12.23 7.97 -3.38
CA ILE A 90 -12.05 6.54 -3.14
C ILE A 90 -10.67 6.33 -2.51
N ALA A 91 -10.60 5.56 -1.42
CA ALA A 91 -9.33 5.18 -0.82
C ALA A 91 -9.41 3.78 -0.19
N LEU A 92 -8.25 3.19 0.04
CA LEU A 92 -8.09 1.90 0.70
C LEU A 92 -7.89 2.07 2.20
N TYR A 93 -8.57 1.22 2.95
CA TYR A 93 -8.53 1.17 4.40
C TYR A 93 -8.31 -0.26 4.86
N ASP A 94 -7.28 -0.49 5.68
CA ASP A 94 -7.09 -1.77 6.38
C ASP A 94 -7.78 -1.69 7.75
N VAL A 95 -8.84 -2.47 7.92
CA VAL A 95 -9.66 -2.50 9.15
C VAL A 95 -8.94 -3.19 10.30
N LYS A 96 -8.11 -4.19 10.02
CA LYS A 96 -7.36 -4.94 11.03
C LYS A 96 -6.28 -4.06 11.64
N GLU A 97 -5.56 -3.33 10.79
CA GLU A 97 -4.44 -2.48 11.20
C GLU A 97 -4.89 -1.05 11.57
N ARG A 98 -6.17 -0.72 11.34
CA ARG A 98 -6.78 0.60 11.57
C ARG A 98 -5.99 1.73 10.90
N LYS A 99 -5.57 1.50 9.66
CA LYS A 99 -4.79 2.45 8.85
C LYS A 99 -5.44 2.69 7.50
N LYS A 100 -5.39 3.94 7.06
CA LYS A 100 -5.65 4.31 5.66
C LYS A 100 -4.38 4.01 4.88
N ILE A 101 -4.47 3.15 3.87
CA ILE A 101 -3.31 2.58 3.17
C ILE A 101 -3.14 3.14 1.74
N SER A 102 -3.92 4.13 1.36
CA SER A 102 -3.74 4.83 0.08
C SER A 102 -4.11 6.30 0.17
N GLU A 103 -3.63 7.10 -0.80
CA GLU A 103 -4.18 8.43 -1.02
C GLU A 103 -5.62 8.38 -1.57
N ASN A 104 -6.23 9.56 -1.72
CA ASN A 104 -7.58 9.68 -2.26
C ASN A 104 -7.57 9.73 -3.78
N PHE A 105 -8.27 8.80 -4.41
CA PHE A 105 -8.65 8.93 -5.81
C PHE A 105 -9.95 9.74 -5.94
N HIS A 106 -9.85 10.95 -6.47
CA HIS A 106 -11.01 11.79 -6.78
C HIS A 106 -11.54 11.47 -8.20
N CYS A 107 -12.83 11.16 -8.32
CA CYS A 107 -13.47 10.89 -9.60
C CYS A 107 -14.63 11.84 -9.91
N ASP A 108 -14.63 12.39 -11.13
CA ASP A 108 -15.66 13.28 -11.63
C ASP A 108 -16.59 12.56 -12.61
N LEU A 109 -17.83 12.34 -12.16
CA LEU A 109 -18.90 11.70 -12.92
C LEU A 109 -20.01 12.69 -13.31
N ASN A 110 -19.82 13.98 -13.04
CA ASN A 110 -20.84 14.99 -13.27
C ASN A 110 -21.12 15.16 -14.78
N SER A 111 -22.39 15.38 -15.11
CA SER A 111 -22.83 15.75 -16.46
C SER A 111 -22.38 17.17 -16.81
N ASP A 112 -22.38 17.52 -18.09
CA ASP A 112 -22.03 18.87 -18.53
C ASP A 112 -22.97 19.94 -17.95
N GLN A 113 -24.22 19.57 -17.67
CA GLN A 113 -25.17 20.44 -16.96
C GLN A 113 -24.66 20.82 -15.56
N PHE A 114 -24.29 19.83 -14.75
CA PHE A 114 -23.81 20.09 -13.38
C PHE A 114 -22.42 20.73 -13.34
N LYS A 115 -21.59 20.47 -14.35
CA LYS A 115 -20.34 21.23 -14.55
C LYS A 115 -20.64 22.71 -14.84
N GLY A 116 -21.71 23.00 -15.58
CA GLY A 116 -22.22 24.34 -15.81
C GLY A 116 -22.55 25.10 -14.51
N PHE A 117 -23.15 24.42 -13.52
CA PHE A 117 -23.50 25.02 -12.23
C PHE A 117 -22.28 25.53 -11.45
N LEU A 118 -21.09 24.95 -11.71
CA LEU A 118 -19.86 25.26 -10.99
C LEU A 118 -18.89 26.10 -11.83
N ARG A 119 -19.28 26.53 -13.03
CA ARG A 119 -18.39 27.22 -13.98
C ARG A 119 -17.75 28.49 -13.41
N ALA A 120 -18.48 29.22 -12.56
CA ALA A 120 -17.96 30.41 -11.88
C ALA A 120 -16.84 30.10 -10.86
N HIS A 121 -16.78 28.86 -10.37
CA HIS A 121 -15.84 28.41 -9.33
C HIS A 121 -14.75 27.48 -9.84
N THR A 122 -14.89 26.96 -11.06
CA THR A 122 -13.93 26.05 -11.70
C THR A 122 -13.56 26.59 -13.09
N PRO A 123 -12.66 27.58 -13.17
CA PRO A 123 -12.31 28.24 -14.43
C PRO A 123 -11.51 27.32 -15.37
N SER A 124 -10.74 26.39 -14.81
CA SER A 124 -9.95 25.40 -15.53
C SER A 124 -10.19 24.01 -14.98
N ILE A 125 -10.35 23.03 -15.88
CA ILE A 125 -10.47 21.62 -15.53
C ILE A 125 -9.20 20.94 -16.00
N ASP A 126 -8.42 20.41 -15.05
CA ASP A 126 -7.24 19.63 -15.37
C ASP A 126 -7.64 18.24 -15.94
N PRO A 127 -6.97 17.73 -16.98
CA PRO A 127 -7.24 16.39 -17.53
C PRO A 127 -7.19 15.29 -16.47
N SER A 128 -6.31 15.43 -15.48
CA SER A 128 -6.21 14.50 -14.35
C SER A 128 -7.49 14.45 -13.51
N SER A 129 -8.19 15.57 -13.32
CA SER A 129 -9.46 15.62 -12.58
C SER A 129 -10.60 14.91 -13.32
N GLN A 130 -10.41 14.60 -14.61
CA GLN A 130 -11.37 13.85 -15.43
C GLN A 130 -11.15 12.33 -15.41
N ALA A 131 -10.15 11.84 -14.65
CA ALA A 131 -9.89 10.43 -14.45
C ALA A 131 -11.11 9.74 -13.83
N ARG A 132 -11.45 8.57 -14.38
CA ARG A 132 -12.52 7.69 -13.87
C ARG A 132 -12.01 6.33 -13.44
N SER A 133 -10.70 6.13 -13.54
CA SER A 133 -10.04 4.88 -13.22
C SER A 133 -8.72 5.14 -12.53
N ALA A 134 -8.42 4.27 -11.57
CA ALA A 134 -7.26 4.38 -10.73
C ALA A 134 -6.63 2.99 -10.49
N VAL A 135 -5.31 2.96 -10.44
CA VAL A 135 -4.52 1.79 -10.08
C VAL A 135 -4.14 1.90 -8.61
N PHE A 136 -4.53 0.92 -7.82
CA PHE A 136 -4.14 0.81 -6.42
C PHE A 136 -3.14 -0.34 -6.27
N SER A 137 -2.02 -0.08 -5.60
CA SER A 137 -1.07 -1.10 -5.16
C SER A 137 -1.33 -1.48 -3.71
N VAL A 138 -1.20 -2.77 -3.40
CA VAL A 138 -1.24 -3.29 -2.03
C VAL A 138 -0.11 -4.29 -1.82
N THR A 139 0.91 -3.85 -1.09
CA THR A 139 2.09 -4.63 -0.72
C THR A 139 1.71 -5.82 0.18
N TYR A 140 0.91 -5.57 1.21
CA TYR A 140 0.47 -6.58 2.18
C TYR A 140 -1.04 -6.80 2.06
N PRO A 141 -1.51 -7.62 1.11
CA PRO A 141 -2.93 -7.88 0.95
C PRO A 141 -3.53 -8.56 2.18
N SER A 142 -4.77 -8.19 2.48
CA SER A 142 -5.51 -8.69 3.63
C SER A 142 -7.00 -8.75 3.31
N SER A 143 -7.70 -9.72 3.89
CA SER A 143 -9.17 -9.82 3.82
C SER A 143 -9.90 -8.66 4.50
N ASP A 144 -9.16 -7.88 5.30
CA ASP A 144 -9.64 -6.70 6.03
C ASP A 144 -9.48 -5.39 5.26
N ILE A 145 -9.05 -5.45 4.00
CA ILE A 145 -8.93 -4.27 3.16
C ILE A 145 -10.26 -3.96 2.49
N TYR A 146 -10.71 -2.72 2.68
CA TYR A 146 -11.92 -2.17 2.08
C TYR A 146 -11.57 -0.98 1.19
N LEU A 147 -12.21 -0.95 0.03
CA LEU A 147 -12.30 0.24 -0.79
C LEU A 147 -13.50 1.05 -0.29
N VAL A 148 -13.22 2.24 0.25
CA VAL A 148 -14.27 3.12 0.78
C VAL A 148 -14.50 4.26 -0.19
N VAL A 149 -15.73 4.38 -0.66
CA VAL A 149 -16.19 5.50 -1.49
C VAL A 149 -16.86 6.52 -0.58
N LYS A 150 -16.30 7.72 -0.48
CA LYS A 150 -16.90 8.88 0.20
C LYS A 150 -17.49 9.81 -0.85
N ILE A 151 -18.71 10.27 -0.62
CA ILE A 151 -19.45 11.17 -1.50
C ILE A 151 -19.71 12.47 -0.78
N GLU A 152 -19.37 13.57 -1.43
CA GLU A 152 -19.63 14.92 -1.00
C GLU A 152 -20.53 15.63 -2.02
N LYS A 153 -21.22 16.65 -1.55
CA LYS A 153 -22.03 17.55 -2.38
C LYS A 153 -21.65 19.01 -2.11
N VAL A 154 -22.23 19.95 -2.84
CA VAL A 154 -21.99 21.38 -2.58
C VAL A 154 -22.53 21.74 -1.20
N LEU A 155 -21.82 22.60 -0.46
CA LEU A 155 -22.28 23.08 0.84
C LEU A 155 -23.63 23.81 0.71
N GLN A 156 -24.61 23.40 1.51
CA GLN A 156 -25.94 23.98 1.59
C GLN A 156 -26.21 24.52 2.98
N GLN A 157 -27.24 25.36 3.12
CA GLN A 157 -27.65 25.89 4.41
C GLN A 157 -28.52 24.87 5.16
N GLY A 158 -28.13 24.54 6.39
CA GLY A 158 -28.83 23.60 7.27
C GLY A 158 -27.92 22.46 7.71
N GLU A 159 -28.49 21.53 8.48
CA GLU A 159 -27.77 20.33 8.92
C GLU A 159 -27.54 19.37 7.74
N ILE A 160 -26.42 18.64 7.77
CA ILE A 160 -26.12 17.61 6.75
C ILE A 160 -27.25 16.59 6.65
N ALA A 161 -27.82 16.22 7.79
CA ALA A 161 -28.90 15.25 7.85
C ALA A 161 -30.15 15.72 7.07
N ASP A 162 -30.53 16.99 7.18
CA ASP A 162 -31.70 17.56 6.51
C ASP A 162 -31.45 17.70 5.01
N CYS A 163 -30.23 18.07 4.64
CA CYS A 163 -29.81 18.24 3.24
C CYS A 163 -29.78 16.91 2.46
N ALA A 164 -29.75 15.76 3.15
CA ALA A 164 -29.79 14.43 2.55
C ALA A 164 -31.20 13.82 2.47
N GLU A 165 -32.15 14.33 3.25
CA GLU A 165 -33.51 13.79 3.36
C GLU A 165 -34.26 13.70 2.03
N PRO A 166 -34.17 14.70 1.10
CA PRO A 166 -34.85 14.60 -0.19
C PRO A 166 -34.44 13.37 -1.00
N TYR A 167 -33.18 12.94 -0.91
CA TYR A 167 -32.64 11.78 -1.61
C TYR A 167 -33.11 10.44 -1.02
N MET A 168 -33.70 10.45 0.18
CA MET A 168 -34.20 9.25 0.83
C MET A 168 -35.71 9.04 0.62
N ILE A 169 -36.47 10.14 0.50
CA ILE A 169 -37.93 10.10 0.44
C ILE A 169 -38.45 10.23 -0.99
N ILE A 170 -37.82 11.07 -1.82
CA ILE A 170 -38.37 11.44 -3.13
C ILE A 170 -37.92 10.44 -4.18
N LYS A 171 -38.90 9.90 -4.93
CA LYS A 171 -38.66 9.05 -6.09
C LYS A 171 -39.06 9.76 -7.36
N GLU A 172 -38.23 9.67 -8.40
CA GLU A 172 -38.58 10.19 -9.74
C GLU A 172 -39.81 9.50 -10.34
N SER A 173 -40.13 8.28 -9.90
CA SER A 173 -41.32 7.53 -10.34
C SER A 173 -42.65 8.14 -9.88
N ASP A 174 -42.65 9.02 -8.88
CA ASP A 174 -43.86 9.44 -8.16
C ASP A 174 -44.60 10.62 -8.86
N GLY A 175 -45.00 10.45 -10.12
CA GLY A 175 -45.94 11.34 -10.82
C GLY A 175 -45.60 12.84 -10.85
N GLY A 176 -46.59 13.67 -11.21
CA GLY A 176 -46.39 15.10 -11.50
C GLY A 176 -45.99 15.97 -10.30
N LYS A 177 -46.53 15.71 -9.10
CA LYS A 177 -46.22 16.50 -7.88
C LYS A 177 -44.78 16.29 -7.39
N SER A 178 -44.24 15.07 -7.51
CA SER A 178 -42.84 14.78 -7.18
C SER A 178 -41.89 15.52 -8.13
N LYS A 179 -42.21 15.49 -9.44
CA LYS A 179 -41.41 16.18 -10.46
C LYS A 179 -41.28 17.69 -10.22
N GLU A 180 -42.38 18.36 -9.86
CA GLU A 180 -42.34 19.80 -9.52
C GLU A 180 -41.47 20.07 -8.28
N LYS A 181 -41.51 19.17 -7.28
CA LYS A 181 -40.67 19.28 -6.08
C LYS A 181 -39.18 19.08 -6.40
N VAL A 182 -38.85 18.09 -7.23
CA VAL A 182 -37.48 17.84 -7.72
C VAL A 182 -36.95 19.06 -8.49
N GLU A 183 -37.77 19.67 -9.34
CA GLU A 183 -37.39 20.86 -10.09
C GLU A 183 -37.12 22.06 -9.18
N LYS A 184 -37.95 22.30 -8.16
CA LYS A 184 -37.70 23.33 -7.14
C LYS A 184 -36.40 23.10 -6.38
N LEU A 185 -36.13 21.85 -5.98
CA LEU A 185 -34.87 21.48 -5.32
C LEU A 185 -33.66 21.67 -6.22
N LYS A 186 -33.79 21.38 -7.52
CA LYS A 186 -32.73 21.61 -8.51
C LYS A 186 -32.39 23.09 -8.69
N LEU A 187 -33.40 23.96 -8.78
CA LEU A 187 -33.21 25.41 -8.84
C LEU A 187 -32.55 25.94 -7.56
N GLN A 188 -32.96 25.41 -6.40
CA GLN A 188 -32.34 25.76 -5.13
C GLN A 188 -30.87 25.31 -5.08
N ALA A 189 -30.57 24.08 -5.50
CA ALA A 189 -29.22 23.55 -5.56
C ALA A 189 -28.33 24.35 -6.52
N GLU A 190 -28.86 24.79 -7.66
CA GLU A 190 -28.15 25.66 -8.59
C GLU A 190 -27.75 26.99 -7.93
N SER A 191 -28.66 27.63 -7.18
CA SER A 191 -28.36 28.85 -6.43
C SER A 191 -27.23 28.63 -5.40
N PHE A 192 -27.24 27.50 -4.71
CA PHE A 192 -26.14 27.12 -3.82
C PHE A 192 -24.83 26.86 -4.58
N CYS A 193 -24.86 26.21 -5.74
CA CYS A 193 -23.67 26.02 -6.58
C CYS A 193 -23.07 27.36 -7.02
N GLN A 194 -23.90 28.32 -7.40
CA GLN A 194 -23.45 29.66 -7.79
C GLN A 194 -22.81 30.43 -6.62
N ARG A 195 -23.31 30.28 -5.39
CA ARG A 195 -22.81 31.02 -4.22
C ARG A 195 -21.68 30.30 -3.47
N LEU A 196 -21.79 28.99 -3.31
CA LEU A 196 -20.97 28.14 -2.43
C LEU A 196 -20.27 27.00 -3.18
N GLY A 197 -20.22 27.00 -4.52
CA GLY A 197 -19.66 25.90 -5.32
C GLY A 197 -18.20 25.52 -5.04
N LYS A 198 -17.44 26.36 -4.32
CA LYS A 198 -16.09 26.06 -3.81
C LYS A 198 -16.06 25.19 -2.56
N TYR A 199 -17.16 25.15 -1.82
CA TYR A 199 -17.26 24.46 -0.54
C TYR A 199 -18.04 23.16 -0.70
N ARG A 200 -17.58 22.13 0.00
CA ARG A 200 -18.19 20.80 0.01
C ARG A 200 -18.73 20.49 1.38
N MET A 201 -19.79 19.69 1.42
CA MET A 201 -20.26 19.04 2.63
C MET A 201 -20.32 17.53 2.41
N PRO A 202 -20.02 16.73 3.43
CA PRO A 202 -20.19 15.29 3.37
C PRO A 202 -21.64 14.90 3.11
N PHE A 203 -21.87 13.81 2.35
CA PHE A 203 -23.20 13.38 1.96
C PHE A 203 -23.47 11.90 2.27
N ALA A 204 -22.63 11.01 1.74
CA ALA A 204 -22.81 9.58 1.91
C ALA A 204 -21.49 8.82 1.76
N TRP A 205 -21.47 7.56 2.15
CA TRP A 205 -20.32 6.69 1.94
C TRP A 205 -20.72 5.22 1.73
N ALA A 206 -19.85 4.45 1.09
CA ALA A 206 -20.08 3.04 0.80
C ALA A 206 -18.79 2.22 0.92
N PRO A 207 -18.77 1.14 1.72
CA PRO A 207 -17.65 0.22 1.78
C PRO A 207 -17.79 -0.91 0.75
N ILE A 208 -16.67 -1.29 0.14
CA ILE A 208 -16.57 -2.41 -0.80
C ILE A 208 -15.42 -3.30 -0.34
N SER A 209 -15.74 -4.55 0.04
CA SER A 209 -14.71 -5.51 0.46
C SER A 209 -13.87 -5.93 -0.73
N LEU A 210 -12.54 -5.93 -0.56
CA LEU A 210 -11.60 -6.39 -1.58
C LEU A 210 -11.08 -7.82 -1.36
N ALA A 211 -11.65 -8.55 -0.41
CA ALA A 211 -11.16 -9.87 0.00
C ALA A 211 -11.07 -10.88 -1.16
N SER A 212 -11.91 -10.76 -2.20
CA SER A 212 -11.93 -11.65 -3.36
C SER A 212 -10.95 -11.27 -4.48
N PHE A 213 -10.29 -10.10 -4.39
CA PHE A 213 -9.42 -9.58 -5.46
C PHE A 213 -7.93 -9.73 -5.17
N PHE A 214 -7.58 -10.06 -3.93
CA PHE A 214 -6.20 -10.34 -3.54
C PHE A 214 -6.01 -11.85 -3.34
N ASN A 215 -5.00 -12.42 -3.99
CA ASN A 215 -4.59 -13.81 -3.77
C ASN A 215 -3.83 -13.91 -2.44
N ILE A 216 -4.54 -14.16 -1.34
CA ILE A 216 -3.94 -14.25 0.00
C ILE A 216 -3.12 -15.55 0.19
N SER A 217 -3.36 -16.58 -0.62
CA SER A 217 -2.81 -17.94 -0.43
C SER A 217 -1.35 -18.16 -0.84
N THR A 218 -0.71 -17.19 -1.49
CA THR A 218 0.69 -17.31 -1.95
C THR A 218 1.69 -16.63 -1.02
N LEU A 219 1.27 -15.69 -0.18
CA LEU A 219 2.19 -14.90 0.66
C LEU A 219 2.57 -15.56 1.98
N GLU A 220 1.73 -16.44 2.54
CA GLU A 220 2.08 -17.17 3.78
C GLU A 220 3.27 -18.12 3.61
N ARG A 221 3.59 -18.52 2.36
CA ARG A 221 4.72 -19.41 2.05
C ARG A 221 6.08 -18.72 1.97
N GLU A 222 6.14 -17.41 1.74
CA GLU A 222 7.43 -16.67 1.68
C GLU A 222 7.88 -16.12 3.04
N SER A 223 6.97 -15.98 4.02
CA SER A 223 7.30 -15.43 5.34
C SER A 223 8.06 -16.39 6.28
N THR A 224 8.32 -17.64 5.90
CA THR A 224 8.99 -18.63 6.76
C THR A 224 10.46 -18.90 6.42
N ASP A 225 11.06 -18.27 5.41
CA ASP A 225 12.45 -18.57 5.00
C ASP A 225 13.50 -17.57 5.52
N VAL A 226 13.38 -17.20 6.79
CA VAL A 226 14.46 -16.56 7.55
C VAL A 226 14.69 -17.32 8.85
N GLU A 227 15.31 -18.49 8.73
CA GLU A 227 15.93 -19.20 9.86
C GLU A 227 17.27 -18.53 10.22
N PRO A 228 17.48 -18.07 11.46
CA PRO A 228 18.79 -17.65 11.93
C PRO A 228 19.60 -18.90 12.32
N GLY A 229 20.55 -19.29 11.48
CA GLY A 229 21.43 -20.43 11.74
C GLY A 229 22.34 -20.21 12.96
N VAL A 230 22.06 -20.92 14.06
CA VAL A 230 23.05 -21.25 15.09
C VAL A 230 22.97 -22.75 15.37
N GLY A 231 24.06 -23.46 15.05
CA GLY A 231 24.05 -24.91 14.89
C GLY A 231 24.08 -25.76 16.15
N ARG A 232 23.89 -27.07 15.95
CA ARG A 232 24.68 -28.18 16.54
C ARG A 232 24.22 -29.55 16.01
N ASN A 233 25.18 -30.27 15.43
CA ASN A 233 25.42 -31.73 15.34
C ASN A 233 24.24 -32.71 15.27
N SER A 234 24.21 -33.54 14.20
CA SER A 234 24.22 -35.01 14.31
C SER A 234 24.42 -35.74 12.96
N VAL A 235 25.53 -36.48 12.89
CA VAL A 235 25.81 -37.79 12.27
C VAL A 235 24.92 -38.29 11.10
N GLY A 236 25.55 -38.36 9.92
CA GLY A 236 25.62 -39.56 9.08
C GLY A 236 24.43 -39.91 8.18
N GLU A 237 24.59 -39.81 6.86
CA GLU A 237 24.70 -40.98 5.97
C GLU A 237 24.95 -40.56 4.50
N LYS A 238 25.77 -41.38 3.84
CA LYS A 238 26.28 -41.21 2.48
C LYS A 238 25.18 -41.40 1.43
N ARG A 239 25.07 -40.48 0.45
CA ARG A 239 24.65 -40.82 -0.93
C ARG A 239 25.35 -39.95 -2.00
N SER A 240 26.39 -40.56 -2.56
CA SER A 240 26.72 -40.68 -4.00
C SER A 240 26.03 -39.76 -5.04
N LEU A 241 26.89 -38.93 -5.64
CA LEU A 241 27.11 -38.70 -7.08
C LEU A 241 26.09 -37.95 -7.95
N SER A 242 26.64 -36.89 -8.53
CA SER A 242 26.58 -36.49 -9.95
C SER A 242 25.41 -35.62 -10.41
N GLN A 243 25.69 -34.33 -10.62
CA GLN A 243 25.22 -33.63 -11.81
C GLN A 243 26.11 -32.42 -12.15
N SER A 244 27.04 -32.68 -13.07
CA SER A 244 27.36 -31.87 -14.25
C SER A 244 27.30 -30.33 -14.12
N ARG A 245 28.48 -29.72 -13.96
CA ARG A 245 28.76 -28.36 -14.45
C ARG A 245 28.51 -28.29 -15.97
N ARG A 246 27.78 -27.28 -16.43
CA ARG A 246 27.93 -26.67 -17.77
C ARG A 246 27.97 -25.15 -17.61
N PRO A 247 28.98 -24.45 -18.15
CA PRO A 247 28.93 -23.02 -18.37
C PRO A 247 28.35 -22.74 -19.77
N SER A 248 27.57 -21.67 -19.93
CA SER A 248 27.54 -20.78 -21.10
C SER A 248 26.17 -20.11 -21.28
N GLU A 249 26.20 -18.78 -21.12
CA GLU A 249 25.61 -17.73 -21.95
C GLU A 249 24.30 -17.93 -22.74
N ARG A 250 23.49 -16.86 -22.67
CA ARG A 250 22.32 -16.51 -23.50
C ARG A 250 21.08 -17.34 -23.25
N THR A 251 20.13 -16.78 -22.52
CA THR A 251 18.93 -16.11 -23.08
C THR A 251 18.23 -15.42 -21.90
N LEU A 252 17.95 -14.13 -22.02
CA LEU A 252 17.09 -13.41 -21.08
C LEU A 252 15.66 -13.94 -21.26
N SER A 253 15.30 -15.04 -20.58
CA SER A 253 13.90 -15.37 -20.36
C SER A 253 13.41 -14.48 -19.23
N LEU A 254 12.71 -13.42 -19.64
CA LEU A 254 11.82 -12.63 -18.82
C LEU A 254 10.75 -13.56 -18.22
N GLU A 255 11.09 -14.29 -17.17
CA GLU A 255 10.11 -14.99 -16.34
C GLU A 255 9.72 -14.00 -15.23
N GLU A 256 8.57 -13.41 -15.49
CA GLU A 256 7.81 -12.42 -14.73
C GLU A 256 7.43 -12.99 -13.35
N ASN A 257 8.23 -12.69 -12.32
CA ASN A 257 7.80 -12.87 -10.92
C ASN A 257 6.92 -11.69 -10.47
N GLY A 258 5.95 -11.29 -11.31
CA GLY A 258 4.82 -10.50 -10.86
C GLY A 258 3.85 -11.46 -10.17
N VAL A 259 3.63 -11.32 -8.86
CA VAL A 259 2.54 -12.00 -8.16
C VAL A 259 1.22 -11.35 -8.62
N GLY A 260 0.85 -11.63 -9.87
CA GLY A 260 -0.37 -11.15 -10.49
C GLY A 260 -1.56 -11.89 -9.89
N SER A 261 -2.53 -11.14 -9.38
CA SER A 261 -3.81 -11.71 -8.97
C SER A 261 -4.57 -12.18 -10.22
N ASN A 262 -4.61 -13.49 -10.47
CA ASN A 262 -5.23 -14.12 -11.65
C ASN A 262 -6.78 -14.10 -11.62
N PHE A 263 -7.41 -12.98 -11.26
CA PHE A 263 -8.87 -12.82 -11.32
C PHE A 263 -9.30 -12.09 -12.60
N LYS A 264 -10.50 -12.37 -13.09
CA LYS A 264 -11.06 -11.68 -14.25
C LYS A 264 -11.71 -10.36 -13.84
N ALA A 265 -11.77 -9.42 -14.78
CA ALA A 265 -12.51 -8.17 -14.60
C ALA A 265 -13.93 -8.44 -14.07
N THR A 266 -14.24 -7.88 -12.91
CA THR A 266 -15.47 -8.10 -12.17
C THR A 266 -16.20 -6.78 -11.99
N THR A 267 -17.46 -6.72 -12.43
CA THR A 267 -18.31 -5.56 -12.20
C THR A 267 -19.03 -5.72 -10.86
N LEU A 268 -18.83 -4.75 -9.97
CA LEU A 268 -19.52 -4.65 -8.69
C LEU A 268 -20.60 -3.57 -8.77
N ALA A 269 -21.75 -3.83 -8.14
CA ALA A 269 -22.82 -2.87 -8.00
C ALA A 269 -23.19 -2.72 -6.52
N THR A 270 -23.09 -1.50 -6.00
CA THR A 270 -23.56 -1.13 -4.65
C THR A 270 -24.77 -0.24 -4.80
N ASN A 271 -25.90 -0.65 -4.20
CA ASN A 271 -27.15 0.08 -4.30
C ASN A 271 -27.55 0.83 -3.01
N ILE A 272 -26.72 0.72 -1.97
CA ILE A 272 -27.00 1.27 -0.65
C ILE A 272 -25.80 2.11 -0.24
N PHE A 273 -26.02 3.40 -0.02
CA PHE A 273 -25.03 4.31 0.54
C PHE A 273 -25.43 4.64 1.97
N PHE A 274 -24.49 4.61 2.90
CA PHE A 274 -24.73 5.04 4.26
C PHE A 274 -24.78 6.57 4.29
N LYS A 275 -25.86 7.10 4.85
CA LYS A 275 -26.01 8.54 5.10
C LYS A 275 -24.90 8.98 6.04
N GLN A 276 -24.30 10.12 5.70
CA GLN A 276 -23.34 10.76 6.57
C GLN A 276 -24.07 11.57 7.64
N GLU A 277 -23.77 11.30 8.92
CA GLU A 277 -24.32 12.03 10.07
C GLU A 277 -23.21 12.96 10.62
N GLY A 278 -23.53 14.25 10.83
CA GLY A 278 -22.60 15.27 11.36
C GLY A 278 -21.48 15.71 10.41
N ASP A 279 -20.68 16.67 10.86
CA ASP A 279 -19.79 17.48 10.01
C ASP A 279 -18.63 16.71 9.35
N ARG A 280 -18.08 15.67 10.01
CA ARG A 280 -16.97 14.85 9.46
C ARG A 280 -16.98 13.43 10.03
N LEU A 281 -16.91 12.43 9.15
CA LEU A 281 -16.56 11.06 9.53
C LEU A 281 -15.05 10.99 9.72
N SER A 282 -14.60 10.98 10.98
CA SER A 282 -13.19 10.74 11.27
C SER A 282 -12.77 9.35 10.78
N ASP A 283 -11.48 9.15 10.49
CA ASP A 283 -11.01 7.82 10.10
C ASP A 283 -11.18 6.82 11.26
N GLU A 284 -11.09 7.25 12.53
CA GLU A 284 -11.34 6.39 13.69
C GLU A 284 -12.79 5.87 13.74
N ASP A 285 -13.76 6.76 13.50
CA ASP A 285 -15.18 6.40 13.41
C ASP A 285 -15.42 5.48 12.23
N LEU A 286 -14.83 5.78 11.07
CA LEU A 286 -14.93 4.94 9.88
C LEU A 286 -14.42 3.52 10.17
N PHE A 287 -13.27 3.35 10.83
CA PHE A 287 -12.77 2.01 11.19
C PHE A 287 -13.75 1.27 12.11
N LYS A 288 -14.38 1.96 13.06
CA LYS A 288 -15.40 1.35 13.92
C LYS A 288 -16.60 0.87 13.10
N PHE A 289 -17.09 1.70 12.16
CA PHE A 289 -18.18 1.32 11.26
C PHE A 289 -17.79 0.16 10.34
N LEU A 290 -16.59 0.14 9.77
CA LEU A 290 -16.12 -0.95 8.91
C LEU A 290 -15.95 -2.26 9.67
N ALA A 291 -15.42 -2.22 10.90
CA ALA A 291 -15.27 -3.40 11.75
C ALA A 291 -16.64 -3.99 12.14
N ASP A 292 -17.61 -3.13 12.41
CA ASP A 292 -18.97 -3.55 12.69
C ASP A 292 -19.70 -4.04 11.42
N TYR A 293 -19.40 -3.45 10.25
CA TYR A 293 -19.94 -3.86 8.95
C TYR A 293 -19.46 -5.26 8.59
N LYS A 294 -18.17 -5.56 8.82
CA LYS A 294 -17.58 -6.88 8.65
C LYS A 294 -18.21 -7.93 9.57
N ARG A 295 -18.48 -7.58 10.84
CA ARG A 295 -18.98 -8.52 11.85
C ARG A 295 -20.49 -8.74 11.82
N SER A 296 -21.27 -7.75 11.37
CA SER A 296 -22.70 -7.76 11.56
C SER A 296 -23.48 -7.03 10.47
N SER A 297 -24.43 -7.74 9.87
CA SER A 297 -25.50 -7.13 9.06
C SER A 297 -26.41 -6.19 9.86
N SER A 298 -26.28 -6.13 11.21
CA SER A 298 -27.07 -5.22 12.04
C SER A 298 -26.73 -3.74 11.86
N LEU A 299 -25.52 -3.39 11.39
CA LEU A 299 -25.21 -2.00 11.03
C LEU A 299 -26.03 -1.51 9.85
N GLN A 300 -26.29 -2.39 8.88
CA GLN A 300 -27.17 -2.08 7.74
C GLN A 300 -28.59 -1.71 8.18
N ARG A 301 -29.01 -2.14 9.39
CA ARG A 301 -30.32 -1.79 9.98
C ARG A 301 -30.31 -0.54 10.85
N ARG A 302 -29.16 -0.12 11.37
CA ARG A 302 -29.04 1.01 12.31
C ARG A 302 -28.65 2.32 11.64
N VAL A 303 -27.86 2.25 10.56
CA VAL A 303 -27.42 3.44 9.82
C VAL A 303 -28.43 3.73 8.72
N LYS A 304 -28.93 4.98 8.68
CA LYS A 304 -29.81 5.44 7.60
C LYS A 304 -29.09 5.30 6.26
N SER A 305 -29.80 4.85 5.24
CA SER A 305 -29.24 4.68 3.90
C SER A 305 -29.93 5.57 2.89
N ILE A 306 -29.16 5.97 1.88
CA ILE A 306 -29.63 6.73 0.73
C ILE A 306 -29.65 5.76 -0.47
N PRO A 307 -30.82 5.57 -1.11
CA PRO A 307 -30.92 4.70 -2.28
C PRO A 307 -30.18 5.30 -3.47
N GLY A 308 -29.40 4.46 -4.15
CA GLY A 308 -28.70 4.86 -5.36
C GLY A 308 -28.07 3.67 -6.05
N SER A 309 -27.16 3.92 -6.99
CA SER A 309 -26.38 2.89 -7.66
C SER A 309 -24.98 3.40 -7.96
N LEU A 310 -23.98 2.71 -7.40
CA LEU A 310 -22.58 2.80 -7.81
C LEU A 310 -22.22 1.52 -8.56
N ARG A 311 -21.69 1.65 -9.78
CA ARG A 311 -21.09 0.54 -10.52
C ARG A 311 -19.60 0.76 -10.69
N LEU A 312 -18.82 -0.20 -10.24
CA LEU A 312 -17.37 -0.26 -10.39
C LEU A 312 -16.98 -1.49 -11.20
N GLU A 313 -15.90 -1.40 -11.94
CA GLU A 313 -15.21 -2.52 -12.57
C GLU A 313 -13.84 -2.65 -11.91
N ILE A 314 -13.55 -3.81 -11.32
CA ILE A 314 -12.25 -4.13 -10.71
C ILE A 314 -11.60 -5.22 -11.53
N SER A 315 -10.34 -5.01 -11.92
CA SER A 315 -9.54 -5.94 -12.71
C SER A 315 -8.09 -5.93 -12.23
N PRO A 316 -7.27 -6.96 -12.53
CA PRO A 316 -5.83 -6.87 -12.33
C PRO A 316 -5.27 -5.69 -13.13
N ALA A 317 -4.35 -4.93 -12.54
CA ALA A 317 -3.71 -3.84 -13.28
C ALA A 317 -2.74 -4.43 -14.33
N PRO A 318 -2.83 -4.02 -15.61
CA PRO A 318 -1.82 -4.36 -16.61
C PRO A 318 -0.42 -3.89 -16.20
N ASP A 319 0.62 -4.63 -16.59
CA ASP A 319 2.01 -4.23 -16.34
C ASP A 319 2.36 -2.91 -17.05
N VAL A 320 1.84 -2.75 -18.27
CA VAL A 320 1.98 -1.54 -19.08
C VAL A 320 0.64 -0.81 -19.15
N MET A 321 0.53 0.28 -18.40
CA MET A 321 -0.63 1.16 -18.41
C MET A 321 -0.41 2.32 -19.39
N ASN A 322 -1.24 2.39 -20.44
CA ASN A 322 -1.27 3.56 -21.32
C ASN A 322 -2.03 4.72 -20.67
N CYS A 323 -1.65 5.96 -20.99
CA CYS A 323 -2.32 7.17 -20.49
C CYS A 323 -2.39 7.24 -18.95
N CYS A 324 -1.35 6.78 -18.26
CA CYS A 324 -1.28 6.78 -16.81
C CYS A 324 -0.65 8.08 -16.29
N LEU A 325 -1.18 8.61 -15.20
CA LEU A 325 -0.58 9.67 -14.39
C LEU A 325 -0.01 9.04 -13.12
N THR A 326 1.20 9.41 -12.75
CA THR A 326 1.80 9.05 -11.45
C THR A 326 1.00 9.67 -10.29
N PRO A 327 1.27 9.28 -9.03
CA PRO A 327 0.64 9.93 -7.87
C PRO A 327 0.91 11.45 -7.79
N GLU A 328 2.07 11.89 -8.32
CA GLU A 328 2.44 13.30 -8.44
C GLU A 328 1.83 13.98 -9.68
N MET A 329 0.91 13.29 -10.36
CA MET A 329 0.14 13.79 -11.51
C MET A 329 0.99 14.00 -12.77
N LEU A 330 2.14 13.34 -12.84
CA LEU A 330 3.03 13.39 -13.99
C LEU A 330 2.65 12.31 -15.02
N PRO A 331 2.66 12.62 -16.33
CA PRO A 331 2.33 11.65 -17.36
C PRO A 331 3.43 10.58 -17.52
N VAL A 332 3.04 9.32 -17.41
CA VAL A 332 3.91 8.16 -17.66
C VAL A 332 4.05 7.95 -19.16
N LYS A 333 5.30 7.88 -19.65
CA LYS A 333 5.58 7.67 -21.08
C LYS A 333 5.44 6.17 -21.44
N PRO A 334 4.82 5.83 -22.58
CA PRO A 334 4.23 6.71 -23.57
C PRO A 334 2.87 7.26 -23.12
N PHE A 335 2.72 8.58 -23.16
CA PHE A 335 1.46 9.26 -22.88
C PHE A 335 0.92 9.78 -24.21
N PRO A 336 0.03 9.04 -24.89
CA PRO A 336 -0.47 9.47 -26.19
C PRO A 336 -1.25 10.78 -26.01
N GLU A 337 -1.09 11.71 -26.94
CA GLU A 337 -1.86 12.97 -26.97
C GLU A 337 -3.35 12.76 -27.32
N ASN A 338 -3.81 11.51 -27.34
CA ASN A 338 -5.21 11.20 -27.58
C ASN A 338 -6.07 11.73 -26.42
N ARG A 339 -7.30 12.17 -26.72
CA ARG A 339 -8.24 12.71 -25.71
C ARG A 339 -8.85 11.60 -24.83
N THR A 340 -8.13 10.51 -24.57
CA THR A 340 -8.62 9.47 -23.68
C THR A 340 -8.47 9.92 -22.23
N ARG A 341 -9.41 9.52 -21.37
CA ARG A 341 -9.35 9.89 -19.95
C ARG A 341 -8.15 9.18 -19.32
N PRO A 342 -7.29 9.88 -18.57
CA PRO A 342 -6.15 9.24 -17.96
C PRO A 342 -6.56 8.26 -16.86
N HIS A 343 -5.70 7.28 -16.64
CA HIS A 343 -5.67 6.47 -15.42
C HIS A 343 -4.77 7.17 -14.39
N LYS A 344 -5.10 7.06 -13.11
CA LYS A 344 -4.24 7.55 -12.03
C LYS A 344 -3.64 6.41 -11.25
N GLU A 345 -2.33 6.40 -11.11
CA GLU A 345 -1.69 5.60 -10.09
C GLU A 345 -1.88 6.28 -8.74
N ILE A 346 -2.27 5.48 -7.74
CA ILE A 346 -2.58 5.95 -6.40
C ILE A 346 -1.44 5.57 -5.49
N LEU A 347 -0.89 6.56 -4.77
CA LEU A 347 0.14 6.33 -3.78
C LEU A 347 -0.35 5.39 -2.68
N GLU A 348 0.39 4.30 -2.48
CA GLU A 348 0.22 3.37 -1.38
C GLU A 348 0.92 3.90 -0.11
N PHE A 349 0.30 3.68 1.04
CA PHE A 349 0.91 3.83 2.36
C PHE A 349 1.04 2.43 2.98
N PRO A 350 2.16 1.73 2.76
CA PRO A 350 2.31 0.36 3.19
C PRO A 350 2.29 0.27 4.72
N ILE A 351 1.68 -0.79 5.24
CA ILE A 351 1.46 -0.99 6.68
C ILE A 351 2.78 -1.19 7.43
N ARG A 352 3.75 -1.79 6.74
CA ARG A 352 5.12 -2.02 7.19
C ARG A 352 6.08 -1.42 6.16
N GLU A 353 7.25 -1.02 6.62
CA GLU A 353 8.29 -0.51 5.73
C GLU A 353 8.74 -1.58 4.74
N VAL A 354 8.80 -1.18 3.47
CA VAL A 354 9.35 -2.02 2.41
C VAL A 354 10.81 -1.62 2.25
N TYR A 355 11.73 -2.42 2.80
CA TYR A 355 13.16 -2.14 2.76
C TYR A 355 13.75 -2.52 1.40
N VAL A 356 13.41 -1.75 0.37
CA VAL A 356 13.96 -1.91 -0.98
C VAL A 356 14.64 -0.61 -1.38
N PRO A 357 15.86 -0.66 -1.95
CA PRO A 357 16.51 0.55 -2.42
C PRO A 357 15.63 1.26 -3.45
N HIS A 358 15.39 2.56 -3.23
CA HIS A 358 14.70 3.41 -4.20
C HIS A 358 15.63 3.58 -5.39
N THR A 359 15.35 2.85 -6.47
CA THR A 359 16.31 2.70 -7.59
C THR A 359 15.86 3.41 -8.85
N VAL A 360 14.75 4.12 -8.75
CA VAL A 360 14.29 5.07 -9.76
C VAL A 360 13.96 6.37 -9.03
N TYR A 361 14.64 7.45 -9.41
CA TYR A 361 14.13 8.79 -9.14
C TYR A 361 13.06 9.06 -10.20
N ARG A 362 11.84 9.35 -9.74
CA ARG A 362 10.68 9.63 -10.60
C ARG A 362 10.94 10.78 -11.57
#